data_AF-A0A943GPW1-F1
#
_entry.id   AF-A0A943GPW1-F1
#
_cell.length_a   1.000
_cell.length_b   1.000
_cell.length_c   1.000
_cell.angle_alpha   90.00
_cell.angle_beta   90.00
_cell.angle_gamma   90.00
#
_symmetry.space_group_name_H-M   'P 1'
#
loop_
_entity.id
_entity.type
_entity.pdbx_description
1 polymer ?
#
loop_
_entity_poly.entity_id
_entity_poly.type
_entity_poly.pdbx_seq_one_letter_code
_entity_poly.pdbx_strand_id
1 'polypeptide(L)'
;MSFKVADDSLLVGEVSEVHGARLKVRIYTDANEAHTFFRGEVVRGVSVGGYIKIPCGYDNVIGIIEGDYQQESRVIRETADSRVAPGQTIERFVDVSVFGVISKDRFDRGISTLPLVKSKAYLLTADELGSINSPALLDEPIFRVGTLAGHDGTSVYLPANALFASHIGVFGNTGSGKSNTLCKVYSNCFEGIDYGVGLDNVKSKFVFIDFNGEYVDDGILTDSKRVFELNTRTAGDKVPVPEDFYSDVDIWSILTRATDKTQKPFLSRCISAAKQVRAKNRPDAYLKKMLENLLAGYCGDAPSFGEQRSDLARLVAFAIPSSSYGDALENTTAALDCLETRDRGAVVHNTNKGDGDGYLNSPADVPTVFEDCLALRLDFTSLANDVPRLLAFLAYYRYLEQWRRGSIAREHISSWIGRYSSELQGSRRLFEVHGNGMIEETESPVVVFSLLKVNQDQKRVIPLVIAKYLYEEQKKRGQSDLESSVHLIIDEAHNILSYSSQRESESWRDYRLETFEEIVKEGRKFGMYLTVCSQRPADISPTILSQMHNYFIHRLVNDEDLKAIAKSVSFIDGASMSMIPVLPQGCCIVSGTAATHPARVQVEKLERVKQPRSYDRELATTWRI
;
A
#
# COMPACT_ATOMS: atom_id res chain seq x y z
N MET A 1 29.45 -34.25 -27.43
CA MET A 1 29.49 -34.78 -26.04
C MET A 1 30.95 -34.85 -25.61
N SER A 2 31.46 -33.82 -24.93
CA SER A 2 32.76 -33.89 -24.26
C SER A 2 32.51 -34.08 -22.76
N PHE A 3 33.09 -35.13 -22.19
CA PHE A 3 33.14 -35.30 -20.74
C PHE A 3 33.94 -34.12 -20.14
N LYS A 4 33.27 -33.19 -19.43
CA LYS A 4 33.97 -32.32 -18.49
C LYS A 4 34.28 -33.17 -17.27
N VAL A 5 35.47 -33.74 -17.20
CA VAL A 5 36.04 -34.24 -15.93
C VAL A 5 35.96 -33.09 -14.93
N ALA A 6 35.40 -33.32 -13.75
CA ALA A 6 35.41 -32.33 -12.68
C ALA A 6 36.87 -31.94 -12.42
N ASP A 7 37.21 -30.69 -12.70
CA ASP A 7 38.57 -30.18 -12.59
C ASP A 7 38.94 -30.12 -11.10
N ASP A 8 39.95 -30.88 -10.69
CA ASP A 8 40.37 -31.00 -9.28
C ASP A 8 40.77 -29.64 -8.67
N SER A 9 41.03 -28.62 -9.50
CA SER A 9 41.30 -27.25 -9.06
C SER A 9 40.13 -26.56 -8.34
N LEU A 10 38.89 -27.04 -8.50
CA LEU A 10 37.72 -26.52 -7.78
C LEU A 10 37.29 -27.43 -6.62
N LEU A 11 38.00 -28.52 -6.36
CA LEU A 11 37.72 -29.46 -5.28
C LEU A 11 38.07 -28.80 -3.94
N VAL A 12 37.09 -28.71 -3.03
CA VAL A 12 37.28 -28.01 -1.75
C VAL A 12 37.05 -28.88 -0.52
N GLY A 13 36.42 -30.04 -0.68
CA GLY A 13 36.15 -30.88 0.48
C GLY A 13 35.41 -32.17 0.19
N GLU A 14 34.92 -32.78 1.26
CA GLU A 14 34.23 -34.05 1.26
C GLU A 14 33.10 -34.09 2.28
N VAL A 15 31.95 -34.61 1.87
CA VAL A 15 30.77 -34.77 2.74
C VAL A 15 31.08 -35.74 3.87
N SER A 16 31.02 -35.28 5.13
CA SER A 16 31.22 -36.10 6.31
C SER A 16 29.91 -36.64 6.87
N GLU A 17 28.84 -35.84 6.84
CA GLU A 17 27.53 -36.21 7.38
C GLU A 17 26.40 -35.72 6.48
N VAL A 18 25.28 -36.45 6.48
CA VAL A 18 24.08 -36.16 5.68
C VAL A 18 22.85 -36.28 6.59
N HIS A 19 22.22 -35.15 6.90
CA HIS A 19 21.03 -35.05 7.74
C HIS A 19 19.89 -34.43 6.93
N GLY A 20 19.25 -35.24 6.08
CA GLY A 20 18.23 -34.77 5.14
C GLY A 20 18.82 -33.73 4.18
N ALA A 21 18.25 -32.53 4.11
CA ALA A 21 18.74 -31.43 3.27
C ALA A 21 19.94 -30.68 3.85
N ARG A 22 20.41 -31.03 5.05
CA ARG A 22 21.61 -30.43 5.67
C ARG A 22 22.77 -31.40 5.61
N LEU A 23 23.91 -30.93 5.12
CA LEU A 23 25.13 -31.68 4.98
C LEU A 23 26.21 -31.04 5.85
N LYS A 24 27.10 -31.86 6.38
CA LYS A 24 28.36 -31.41 6.96
C LYS A 24 29.46 -31.78 5.99
N VAL A 25 30.23 -30.79 5.54
CA VAL A 25 31.33 -30.97 4.59
C VAL A 25 32.63 -30.63 5.28
N ARG A 26 33.59 -31.58 5.28
CA ARG A 26 34.95 -31.34 5.74
C ARG A 26 35.73 -30.65 4.63
N ILE A 27 36.34 -29.52 4.93
CA ILE A 27 37.12 -28.73 3.98
C ILE A 27 38.57 -29.18 3.99
N TYR A 28 39.16 -29.31 2.80
CA TYR A 28 40.57 -29.67 2.66
C TYR A 28 41.48 -28.51 3.06
N THR A 29 42.69 -28.83 3.52
CA THR A 29 43.60 -27.88 4.17
C THR A 29 44.12 -26.81 3.21
N ASP A 30 44.19 -27.14 1.93
CA ASP A 30 44.56 -26.30 0.80
C ASP A 30 43.41 -25.40 0.30
N ALA A 31 42.16 -25.71 0.65
CA ALA A 31 40.97 -24.94 0.26
C ALA A 31 40.60 -23.80 1.24
N ASN A 32 41.61 -23.03 1.69
CA ASN A 32 41.44 -21.94 2.66
C ASN A 32 41.49 -20.53 2.07
N GLU A 33 41.69 -20.39 0.76
CA GLU A 33 41.71 -19.10 0.10
C GLU A 33 40.30 -18.49 -0.03
N ALA A 34 40.20 -17.18 0.14
CA ALA A 34 38.93 -16.45 -0.02
C ALA A 34 38.46 -16.42 -1.48
N HIS A 35 39.39 -16.50 -2.43
CA HIS A 35 39.15 -16.50 -3.87
C HIS A 35 40.16 -17.42 -4.55
N THR A 36 39.71 -18.15 -5.56
CA THR A 36 40.53 -19.03 -6.41
C THR A 36 40.35 -18.61 -7.86
N PHE A 37 41.46 -18.53 -8.61
CA PHE A 37 41.39 -18.22 -10.03
C PHE A 37 41.14 -19.50 -10.83
N PHE A 38 40.08 -19.52 -11.64
CA PHE A 38 39.75 -20.64 -12.51
C PHE A 38 39.46 -20.14 -13.93
N ARG A 39 40.26 -20.57 -14.90
CA ARG A 39 40.11 -20.22 -16.33
C ARG A 39 40.00 -18.71 -16.62
N GLY A 40 40.70 -17.88 -15.85
CA GLY A 40 40.70 -16.42 -16.01
C GLY A 40 39.58 -15.71 -15.24
N GLU A 41 38.73 -16.45 -14.53
CA GLU A 41 37.67 -15.90 -13.67
C GLU A 41 38.02 -16.05 -12.19
N VAL A 42 37.53 -15.11 -11.37
CA VAL A 42 37.64 -15.17 -9.91
C VAL A 42 36.48 -15.99 -9.38
N VAL A 43 36.76 -17.17 -8.86
CA VAL A 43 35.78 -18.00 -8.15
C VAL A 43 35.91 -17.73 -6.66
N ARG A 44 34.79 -17.46 -6.00
CA ARG A 44 34.78 -17.26 -4.55
C ARG A 44 35.04 -18.60 -3.84
N GLY A 45 35.96 -18.58 -2.89
CA GLY A 45 36.30 -19.75 -2.08
C GLY A 45 35.24 -20.09 -1.02
N VAL A 46 35.56 -21.06 -0.18
CA VAL A 46 34.66 -21.57 0.86
C VAL A 46 34.41 -20.49 1.91
N SER A 47 33.20 -19.95 1.94
CA SER A 47 32.77 -18.95 2.92
C SER A 47 31.25 -19.01 3.12
N VAL A 48 30.75 -18.52 4.26
CA VAL A 48 29.31 -18.44 4.55
C VAL A 48 28.59 -17.61 3.47
N GLY A 49 27.49 -18.14 2.96
CA GLY A 49 26.74 -17.62 1.82
C GLY A 49 27.34 -17.97 0.45
N GLY A 50 28.47 -18.69 0.41
CA GLY A 50 29.03 -19.27 -0.80
C GLY A 50 28.26 -20.53 -1.22
N TYR A 51 28.51 -20.97 -2.46
CA TYR A 51 27.84 -22.11 -3.07
C TYR A 51 28.82 -23.26 -3.31
N ILE A 52 28.34 -24.48 -3.14
CA ILE A 52 29.07 -25.69 -3.51
C ILE A 52 28.20 -26.63 -4.34
N LYS A 53 28.85 -27.43 -5.20
CA LYS A 53 28.23 -28.49 -5.99
C LYS A 53 28.79 -29.84 -5.56
N ILE A 54 27.92 -30.83 -5.46
CA ILE A 54 28.24 -32.18 -5.03
C ILE A 54 27.73 -33.15 -6.10
N PRO A 55 28.61 -33.75 -6.91
CA PRO A 55 28.22 -34.69 -7.95
C PRO A 55 27.53 -35.94 -7.37
N CYS A 56 26.34 -36.26 -7.88
CA CYS A 56 25.51 -37.39 -7.52
C CYS A 56 25.07 -38.13 -8.80
N GLY A 57 25.88 -39.06 -9.28
CA GLY A 57 25.62 -39.74 -10.56
C GLY A 57 25.77 -38.79 -11.75
N TYR A 58 24.68 -38.52 -12.46
CA TYR A 58 24.64 -37.58 -13.61
C TYR A 58 24.24 -36.16 -13.22
N ASP A 59 23.86 -35.98 -11.96
CA ASP A 59 23.28 -34.75 -11.45
C ASP A 59 24.26 -34.07 -10.49
N ASN A 60 24.25 -32.75 -10.43
CA ASN A 60 25.03 -31.98 -9.45
C ASN A 60 24.09 -31.39 -8.42
N VAL A 61 24.17 -31.85 -7.17
CA VAL A 61 23.40 -31.27 -6.06
C VAL A 61 24.05 -29.97 -5.65
N ILE A 62 23.27 -28.90 -5.56
CA ILE A 62 23.75 -27.56 -5.22
C ILE A 62 23.34 -27.23 -3.79
N GLY A 63 24.29 -26.69 -3.02
CA GLY A 63 24.06 -26.23 -1.66
C GLY A 63 24.70 -24.88 -1.36
N ILE A 64 24.14 -24.20 -0.37
CA ILE A 64 24.64 -22.94 0.20
C ILE A 64 25.32 -23.25 1.53
N ILE A 65 26.48 -22.63 1.75
CA ILE A 65 27.22 -22.72 3.02
C ILE A 65 26.52 -21.83 4.05
N GLU A 66 25.96 -22.44 5.11
CA GLU A 66 25.27 -21.74 6.19
C GLU A 66 26.19 -21.45 7.39
N GLY A 67 27.21 -22.29 7.60
CA GLY A 67 28.10 -22.20 8.75
C GLY A 67 29.52 -22.63 8.40
N ASP A 68 30.50 -22.10 9.12
CA ASP A 68 31.92 -22.37 8.96
C ASP A 68 32.59 -22.39 10.35
N TYR A 69 33.11 -23.55 10.74
CA TYR A 69 33.66 -23.77 12.08
C TYR A 69 34.78 -24.79 12.08
N GLN A 70 35.51 -24.81 13.18
CA GLN A 70 36.60 -25.75 13.42
C GLN A 70 36.23 -26.72 14.54
N GLN A 71 36.60 -27.98 14.37
CA GLN A 71 36.40 -29.02 15.37
C GLN A 71 37.71 -29.79 15.58
N GLU A 72 38.07 -30.02 16.85
CA GLU A 72 39.20 -30.89 17.17
C GLU A 72 38.87 -32.35 16.86
N SER A 73 39.69 -32.96 16.02
CA SER A 73 39.67 -34.38 15.76
C SER A 73 40.18 -35.13 17.00
N ARG A 74 39.29 -35.88 17.64
CA ARG A 74 39.64 -36.81 18.72
C ARG A 74 40.33 -38.04 18.13
N VAL A 75 41.57 -37.88 17.71
CA VAL A 75 42.40 -39.02 17.33
C VAL A 75 42.83 -39.73 18.61
N ILE A 76 42.08 -40.75 19.04
CA ILE A 76 42.57 -41.72 20.02
C ILE A 76 43.59 -42.58 19.27
N ARG A 77 44.88 -42.28 19.40
CA ARG A 77 45.96 -43.17 18.96
C ARG A 77 46.50 -43.92 20.17
N GLU A 78 46.20 -45.21 20.23
CA GLU A 78 46.93 -46.20 21.03
C GLU A 78 48.33 -46.37 20.45
N THR A 79 49.24 -45.43 20.68
CA THR A 79 50.68 -45.67 20.52
C THR A 79 51.44 -44.58 21.26
N ALA A 80 52.13 -44.99 22.31
CA ALA A 80 52.86 -44.14 23.23
C ALA A 80 54.19 -43.68 22.65
N ASP A 81 54.20 -42.86 21.58
CA ASP A 81 55.37 -42.01 21.26
C ASP A 81 55.14 -40.99 20.12
N SER A 82 54.19 -40.06 20.27
CA SER A 82 54.18 -38.88 19.40
C SER A 82 53.67 -37.66 20.16
N ARG A 83 54.59 -36.78 20.58
CA ARG A 83 54.27 -35.42 21.02
C ARG A 83 53.87 -34.61 19.79
N VAL A 84 52.58 -34.59 19.51
CA VAL A 84 51.99 -33.70 18.51
C VAL A 84 51.81 -32.32 19.15
N ALA A 85 52.27 -31.25 18.49
CA ALA A 85 52.11 -29.89 18.97
C ALA A 85 50.60 -29.52 19.06
N PRO A 86 50.15 -28.74 20.05
CA PRO A 86 48.76 -28.29 20.15
C PRO A 86 48.34 -27.58 18.86
N GLY A 87 47.28 -28.06 18.19
CA GLY A 87 46.74 -27.46 16.96
C GLY A 87 46.86 -28.30 15.68
N GLN A 88 47.55 -29.45 15.68
CA GLN A 88 47.68 -30.30 14.47
C GLN A 88 46.50 -31.26 14.20
N THR A 89 45.45 -31.22 15.03
CA THR A 89 44.24 -32.04 14.87
C THR A 89 42.99 -31.17 14.76
N ILE A 90 43.07 -29.98 14.16
CA ILE A 90 41.90 -29.12 13.92
C ILE A 90 41.42 -29.35 12.49
N GLU A 91 40.18 -29.82 12.34
CA GLU A 91 39.51 -29.96 11.05
C GLU A 91 38.49 -28.84 10.86
N ARG A 92 38.46 -28.25 9.66
CA ARG A 92 37.46 -27.23 9.27
C ARG A 92 36.26 -27.93 8.66
N PHE A 93 35.07 -27.57 9.14
CA PHE A 93 33.80 -28.06 8.64
C PHE A 93 32.91 -26.89 8.23
N VAL A 94 32.11 -27.13 7.21
CA VAL A 94 31.03 -26.23 6.82
C VAL A 94 29.70 -26.96 6.86
N ASP A 95 28.68 -26.28 7.36
CA ASP A 95 27.30 -26.73 7.27
C ASP A 95 26.71 -26.22 5.97
N VAL A 96 26.10 -27.12 5.20
CA VAL A 96 25.60 -26.83 3.85
C VAL A 96 24.14 -27.24 3.77
N SER A 97 23.29 -26.29 3.38
CA SER A 97 21.89 -26.57 3.05
C SER A 97 21.76 -26.74 1.54
N VAL A 98 21.34 -27.94 1.11
CA VAL A 98 21.07 -28.21 -0.30
C VAL A 98 19.68 -27.72 -0.69
N PHE A 99 19.54 -27.17 -1.91
CA PHE A 99 18.30 -26.52 -2.33
C PHE A 99 17.86 -26.85 -3.77
N GLY A 100 18.71 -27.49 -4.56
CA GLY A 100 18.34 -27.92 -5.89
C GLY A 100 19.42 -28.74 -6.58
N VAL A 101 19.15 -29.08 -7.83
CA VAL A 101 19.98 -29.99 -8.62
C VAL A 101 20.17 -29.40 -10.01
N ILE A 102 21.41 -29.41 -10.52
CA ILE A 102 21.70 -29.14 -11.92
C ILE A 102 21.77 -30.47 -12.66
N SER A 103 20.86 -30.67 -13.62
CA SER A 103 20.85 -31.80 -14.54
C SER A 103 20.83 -31.30 -15.98
N LYS A 104 21.75 -31.78 -16.83
CA LYS A 104 21.88 -31.38 -18.24
C LYS A 104 21.89 -29.84 -18.44
N ASP A 105 22.68 -29.14 -17.64
CA ASP A 105 22.81 -27.66 -17.65
C ASP A 105 21.52 -26.88 -17.29
N ARG A 106 20.50 -27.56 -16.75
CA ARG A 106 19.29 -26.93 -16.21
C ARG A 106 19.27 -27.08 -14.69
N PHE A 107 19.03 -25.98 -13.99
CA PHE A 107 18.78 -25.99 -12.56
C PHE A 107 17.30 -26.29 -12.30
N ASP A 108 17.03 -27.36 -11.56
CA ASP A 108 15.69 -27.70 -11.06
C ASP A 108 15.64 -27.47 -9.54
N ARG A 109 14.57 -26.81 -9.10
CA ARG A 109 14.31 -26.58 -7.68
C ARG A 109 13.80 -27.87 -7.03
N GLY A 110 14.31 -28.17 -5.84
CA GLY A 110 13.98 -29.37 -5.11
C GLY A 110 15.02 -30.47 -5.30
N ILE A 111 15.07 -31.37 -4.33
CA ILE A 111 16.11 -32.39 -4.24
C ILE A 111 15.47 -33.74 -4.55
N SER A 112 15.81 -34.32 -5.71
CA SER A 112 15.42 -35.69 -6.07
C SER A 112 16.41 -36.72 -5.52
N THR A 113 17.67 -36.31 -5.32
CA THR A 113 18.77 -37.17 -4.88
C THR A 113 19.62 -36.43 -3.85
N LEU A 114 19.97 -37.09 -2.75
CA LEU A 114 20.87 -36.55 -1.74
C LEU A 114 22.30 -37.09 -1.93
N PRO A 115 23.33 -36.29 -1.66
CA PRO A 115 24.70 -36.78 -1.66
C PRO A 115 24.93 -37.88 -0.64
N LEU A 116 25.89 -38.76 -0.95
CA LEU A 116 26.36 -39.78 -0.02
C LEU A 116 27.48 -39.24 0.86
N VAL A 117 27.68 -39.85 2.03
CA VAL A 117 28.90 -39.64 2.82
C VAL A 117 30.10 -40.00 1.95
N LYS A 118 31.17 -39.21 2.05
CA LYS A 118 32.38 -39.22 1.21
C LYS A 118 32.23 -38.67 -0.20
N SER A 119 31.07 -38.13 -0.57
CA SER A 119 30.94 -37.41 -1.84
C SER A 119 31.85 -36.18 -1.85
N LYS A 120 32.45 -35.89 -2.99
CA LYS A 120 33.35 -34.75 -3.16
C LYS A 120 32.56 -33.45 -3.36
N ALA A 121 33.02 -32.37 -2.75
CA ALA A 121 32.42 -31.05 -2.82
C ALA A 121 33.31 -30.10 -3.63
N TYR A 122 32.72 -29.39 -4.59
CA TYR A 122 33.41 -28.48 -5.49
C TYR A 122 32.81 -27.08 -5.43
N LEU A 123 33.59 -26.05 -5.74
CA LEU A 123 33.07 -24.70 -5.98
C LEU A 123 32.33 -24.64 -7.32
N LEU A 124 31.40 -23.70 -7.43
CA LEU A 124 30.72 -23.40 -8.68
C LEU A 124 31.50 -22.36 -9.48
N THR A 125 31.50 -22.53 -10.79
CA THR A 125 31.97 -21.51 -11.75
C THR A 125 30.98 -20.34 -11.86
N ALA A 126 31.41 -19.21 -12.41
CA ALA A 126 30.52 -18.06 -12.62
C ALA A 126 29.35 -18.41 -13.56
N ASP A 127 29.61 -19.20 -14.61
CA ASP A 127 28.59 -19.72 -15.53
C ASP A 127 27.54 -20.58 -14.81
N GLU A 128 27.99 -21.52 -13.96
CA GLU A 128 27.08 -22.38 -13.18
C GLU A 128 26.24 -21.55 -12.20
N LEU A 129 26.86 -20.58 -11.51
CA LEU A 129 26.13 -19.64 -10.65
C LEU A 129 25.13 -18.78 -11.43
N GLY A 130 25.51 -18.32 -12.62
CA GLY A 130 24.64 -17.61 -13.54
C GLY A 130 23.42 -18.44 -13.92
N SER A 131 23.59 -19.73 -14.22
CA SER A 131 22.51 -20.66 -14.58
C SER A 131 21.52 -20.92 -13.44
N ILE A 132 21.96 -20.84 -12.18
CA ILE A 132 21.10 -21.01 -10.99
C ILE A 132 20.26 -19.75 -10.74
N ASN A 133 20.89 -18.58 -10.93
CA ASN A 133 20.30 -17.27 -10.65
C ASN A 133 19.61 -16.63 -11.86
N SER A 134 19.64 -17.33 -13.00
CA SER A 134 18.96 -16.98 -14.25
C SER A 134 18.16 -18.19 -14.69
N PRO A 135 16.95 -18.42 -14.14
CA PRO A 135 16.14 -19.55 -14.54
C PRO A 135 15.92 -19.50 -16.05
N ALA A 136 16.54 -20.44 -16.77
CA ALA A 136 16.42 -20.60 -18.21
C ALA A 136 15.05 -21.17 -18.54
N LEU A 137 14.01 -20.35 -18.42
CA LEU A 137 12.71 -20.61 -19.02
C LEU A 137 12.82 -20.12 -20.47
N LEU A 138 13.16 -21.05 -21.37
CA LEU A 138 12.94 -20.87 -22.81
C LEU A 138 11.50 -20.37 -22.97
N ASP A 139 11.34 -19.17 -23.52
CA ASP A 139 10.08 -18.47 -23.86
C ASP A 139 9.48 -17.47 -22.85
N GLU A 140 10.06 -17.23 -21.66
CA GLU A 140 9.57 -16.16 -20.75
C GLU A 140 10.46 -14.90 -20.75
N PRO A 141 9.87 -13.68 -20.75
CA PRO A 141 10.64 -12.46 -20.57
C PRO A 141 11.35 -12.45 -19.22
N ILE A 142 12.66 -12.20 -19.22
CA ILE A 142 13.49 -12.14 -18.01
C ILE A 142 13.71 -10.70 -17.56
N PHE A 143 13.74 -10.50 -16.25
CA PHE A 143 13.87 -9.21 -15.59
C PHE A 143 15.17 -9.17 -14.77
N ARG A 144 16.11 -8.30 -15.13
CA ARG A 144 17.36 -8.12 -14.37
C ARG A 144 17.09 -7.33 -13.09
N VAL A 145 17.33 -7.95 -11.94
CA VAL A 145 17.14 -7.30 -10.62
C VAL A 145 18.42 -6.59 -10.18
N GLY A 146 19.58 -7.20 -10.42
CA GLY A 146 20.87 -6.69 -9.96
C GLY A 146 21.96 -7.75 -10.10
N THR A 147 22.98 -7.69 -9.24
CA THR A 147 24.08 -8.66 -9.21
C THR A 147 24.08 -9.47 -7.92
N LEU A 148 24.57 -10.71 -7.97
CA LEU A 148 24.68 -11.57 -6.81
C LEU A 148 25.71 -10.98 -5.83
N ALA A 149 25.31 -10.78 -4.58
CA ALA A 149 26.12 -10.07 -3.59
C ALA A 149 27.39 -10.85 -3.25
N GLY A 150 28.54 -10.21 -3.43
CA GLY A 150 29.84 -10.83 -3.20
C GLY A 150 30.26 -11.84 -4.26
N HIS A 151 29.62 -11.84 -5.43
CA HIS A 151 30.07 -12.54 -6.63
C HIS A 151 30.13 -11.54 -7.78
N ASP A 152 31.34 -11.09 -8.12
CA ASP A 152 31.54 -10.04 -9.11
C ASP A 152 31.05 -10.50 -10.49
N GLY A 153 30.21 -9.68 -11.12
CA GLY A 153 29.74 -9.89 -12.50
C GLY A 153 28.57 -10.87 -12.67
N THR A 154 28.17 -11.63 -11.66
CA THR A 154 27.01 -12.55 -11.78
C THR A 154 25.70 -11.77 -11.68
N SER A 155 24.99 -11.61 -12.81
CA SER A 155 23.66 -10.98 -12.82
C SER A 155 22.58 -11.95 -12.33
N VAL A 156 21.57 -11.39 -11.65
CA VAL A 156 20.40 -12.12 -11.16
C VAL A 156 19.18 -11.70 -11.97
N TYR A 157 18.52 -12.68 -12.58
CA TYR A 157 17.33 -12.47 -13.38
C TYR A 157 16.14 -13.21 -12.77
N LEU A 158 14.97 -12.59 -12.83
CA LEU A 158 13.70 -13.20 -12.43
C LEU A 158 12.76 -13.29 -13.64
N PRO A 159 11.90 -14.31 -13.75
CA PRO A 159 10.88 -14.33 -14.78
C PRO A 159 9.88 -13.18 -14.55
N ALA A 160 9.64 -12.36 -15.57
CA ALA A 160 8.81 -11.17 -15.46
C ALA A 160 7.36 -11.52 -15.08
N ASN A 161 6.82 -12.59 -15.67
CA ASN A 161 5.47 -13.06 -15.34
C ASN A 161 5.38 -13.52 -13.88
N ALA A 162 6.35 -14.31 -13.41
CA ALA A 162 6.38 -14.75 -12.01
C ALA A 162 6.53 -13.60 -11.00
N LEU A 163 7.17 -12.49 -11.41
CA LEU A 163 7.35 -11.30 -10.59
C LEU A 163 6.10 -10.39 -10.61
N PHE A 164 5.68 -9.93 -11.79
CA PHE A 164 4.65 -8.90 -11.93
C PHE A 164 3.22 -9.46 -11.90
N ALA A 165 2.98 -10.73 -12.27
CA ALA A 165 1.68 -11.38 -12.11
C ALA A 165 1.47 -11.95 -10.69
N SER A 166 1.93 -11.20 -9.69
CA SER A 166 1.98 -11.59 -8.29
C SER A 166 1.92 -10.38 -7.35
N HIS A 167 1.67 -10.62 -6.06
CA HIS A 167 1.79 -9.58 -5.03
C HIS A 167 3.24 -9.48 -4.54
N ILE A 168 3.75 -8.25 -4.43
CA ILE A 168 5.16 -7.97 -4.13
C ILE A 168 5.30 -7.25 -2.79
N GLY A 169 6.20 -7.72 -1.93
CA GLY A 169 6.60 -7.02 -0.70
C GLY A 169 8.03 -6.47 -0.79
N VAL A 170 8.22 -5.19 -0.48
CA VAL A 170 9.54 -4.54 -0.38
C VAL A 170 9.74 -4.02 1.04
N PHE A 171 10.66 -4.63 1.79
CA PHE A 171 10.81 -4.37 3.23
C PHE A 171 12.24 -3.95 3.59
N GLY A 172 12.39 -3.10 4.61
CA GLY A 172 13.70 -2.59 5.04
C GLY A 172 13.67 -1.27 5.80
N ASN A 173 14.68 -1.01 6.63
CA ASN A 173 14.78 0.24 7.39
C ASN A 173 14.95 1.47 6.47
N THR A 174 14.78 2.68 7.01
CA THR A 174 15.10 3.93 6.29
C THR A 174 16.55 3.92 5.80
N GLY A 175 16.77 4.42 4.57
CA GLY A 175 18.09 4.47 3.94
C GLY A 175 18.65 3.11 3.48
N SER A 176 17.94 1.99 3.66
CA SER A 176 18.44 0.65 3.26
C SER A 176 18.42 0.37 1.75
N GLY A 177 17.72 1.18 0.97
CA GLY A 177 17.61 1.05 -0.49
C GLY A 177 16.22 0.70 -1.03
N LYS A 178 15.19 0.58 -0.17
CA LYS A 178 13.81 0.24 -0.58
C LYS A 178 13.26 1.05 -1.75
N SER A 179 13.19 2.38 -1.63
CA SER A 179 12.65 3.25 -2.69
C SER A 179 13.43 3.12 -3.99
N ASN A 180 14.76 2.96 -3.91
CA ASN A 180 15.59 2.70 -5.10
C ASN A 180 15.21 1.36 -5.74
N THR A 181 15.05 0.29 -4.95
CA THR A 181 14.62 -1.01 -5.48
C THR A 181 13.24 -0.94 -6.10
N LEU A 182 12.26 -0.32 -5.43
CA LEU A 182 10.92 -0.13 -5.97
C LEU A 182 10.96 0.64 -7.29
N CYS A 183 11.64 1.79 -7.31
CA CYS A 183 11.81 2.61 -8.49
C CYS A 183 12.51 1.85 -9.62
N LYS A 184 13.61 1.14 -9.33
CA LYS A 184 14.39 0.39 -10.32
C LYS A 184 13.58 -0.76 -10.91
N VAL A 185 12.85 -1.50 -10.08
CA VAL A 185 12.01 -2.61 -10.52
C VAL A 185 10.97 -2.14 -11.54
N TYR A 186 10.25 -1.06 -11.22
CA TYR A 186 9.21 -0.55 -12.09
C TYR A 186 9.74 0.26 -13.29
N SER A 187 10.83 1.02 -13.14
CA SER A 187 11.47 1.73 -14.26
C SER A 187 11.93 0.77 -15.34
N ASN A 188 12.64 -0.31 -14.95
CA ASN A 188 13.06 -1.35 -15.88
C ASN A 188 11.84 -2.07 -16.51
N CYS A 189 10.75 -2.24 -15.76
CA CYS A 189 9.51 -2.83 -16.28
C CYS A 189 8.92 -1.95 -17.39
N PHE A 190 8.83 -0.65 -17.14
CA PHE A 190 8.33 0.32 -18.11
C PHE A 190 9.24 0.44 -19.33
N GLU A 191 10.56 0.48 -19.15
CA GLU A 191 11.54 0.45 -20.24
C GLU A 191 11.38 -0.84 -21.10
N GLY A 192 11.15 -1.99 -20.46
CA GLY A 192 10.91 -3.25 -21.16
C GLY A 192 9.59 -3.29 -21.94
N ILE A 193 8.50 -2.75 -21.36
CA ILE A 193 7.21 -2.61 -22.03
C ILE A 193 7.34 -1.66 -23.23
N ASP A 194 8.01 -0.53 -23.03
CA ASP A 194 8.15 0.52 -24.04
C ASP A 194 8.97 0.04 -25.25
N TYR A 195 10.07 -0.67 -24.99
CA TYR A 195 10.87 -1.31 -26.04
C TYR A 195 10.08 -2.37 -26.82
N GLY A 196 9.16 -3.08 -26.18
CA GLY A 196 8.38 -4.15 -26.79
C GLY A 196 7.19 -3.65 -27.60
N VAL A 197 6.19 -3.10 -26.91
CA VAL A 197 4.90 -2.71 -27.50
C VAL A 197 4.60 -1.21 -27.37
N GLY A 198 5.41 -0.46 -26.61
CA GLY A 198 5.13 0.92 -26.25
C GLY A 198 4.25 0.99 -25.00
N LEU A 199 4.62 1.84 -24.04
CA LEU A 199 3.91 1.93 -22.76
C LEU A 199 2.45 2.42 -22.92
N ASP A 200 2.19 3.29 -23.89
CA ASP A 200 0.83 3.80 -24.16
C ASP A 200 -0.09 2.77 -24.82
N ASN A 201 0.46 1.67 -25.34
CA ASN A 201 -0.30 0.60 -26.01
C ASN A 201 -0.69 -0.54 -25.06
N VAL A 202 -0.24 -0.53 -23.81
CA VAL A 202 -0.64 -1.56 -22.85
C VAL A 202 -1.97 -1.23 -22.19
N LYS A 203 -2.73 -2.28 -21.93
CA LYS A 203 -3.97 -2.21 -21.15
C LYS A 203 -3.71 -2.20 -19.65
N SER A 204 -2.47 -2.43 -19.21
CA SER A 204 -2.10 -2.38 -17.80
C SER A 204 -2.09 -0.95 -17.26
N LYS A 205 -2.56 -0.77 -16.03
CA LYS A 205 -2.40 0.48 -15.27
C LYS A 205 -1.49 0.27 -14.07
N PHE A 206 -0.59 1.20 -13.83
CA PHE A 206 0.33 1.22 -12.69
C PHE A 206 0.05 2.46 -11.86
N VAL A 207 -0.50 2.26 -10.67
CA VAL A 207 -0.94 3.36 -9.79
C VAL A 207 -0.06 3.40 -8.55
N PHE A 208 0.73 4.45 -8.41
CA PHE A 208 1.59 4.71 -7.27
C PHE A 208 0.89 5.62 -6.27
N ILE A 209 0.88 5.18 -5.01
CA ILE A 209 0.52 6.02 -3.85
C ILE A 209 1.84 6.48 -3.21
N ASP A 210 2.16 7.76 -3.40
CA ASP A 210 3.41 8.35 -2.97
C ASP A 210 3.22 9.26 -1.74
N PHE A 211 3.68 8.81 -0.58
CA PHE A 211 3.51 9.54 0.67
C PHE A 211 4.41 10.77 0.82
N ASN A 212 5.57 10.75 0.14
CA ASN A 212 6.68 11.66 0.37
C ASN A 212 7.02 12.52 -0.86
N GLY A 213 6.39 12.27 -2.01
CA GLY A 213 6.73 12.96 -3.27
C GLY A 213 8.05 12.48 -3.85
N GLU A 214 8.40 11.21 -3.65
CA GLU A 214 9.64 10.60 -4.14
C GLU A 214 9.62 10.32 -5.65
N TYR A 215 8.44 10.17 -6.26
CA TYR A 215 8.26 9.69 -7.63
C TYR A 215 7.62 10.72 -8.59
N VAL A 216 7.58 12.00 -8.19
CA VAL A 216 6.84 13.05 -8.93
C VAL A 216 7.62 13.68 -10.07
N ASP A 217 8.95 13.71 -10.01
CA ASP A 217 9.77 14.41 -11.00
C ASP A 217 9.87 13.65 -12.33
N ASP A 218 10.10 14.40 -13.42
CA ASP A 218 10.47 13.89 -14.74
C ASP A 218 11.71 12.98 -14.67
N GLY A 219 11.77 11.95 -15.53
CA GLY A 219 12.83 10.96 -15.53
C GLY A 219 12.74 9.87 -14.45
N ILE A 220 11.94 10.07 -13.39
CA ILE A 220 11.70 9.03 -12.36
C ILE A 220 10.57 8.10 -12.83
N LEU A 221 10.75 6.78 -12.74
CA LEU A 221 9.88 5.72 -13.27
C LEU A 221 9.78 5.70 -14.81
N THR A 222 9.18 6.74 -15.38
CA THR A 222 9.02 6.95 -16.82
C THR A 222 8.62 8.40 -17.06
N ASP A 223 8.84 8.90 -18.28
CA ASP A 223 8.36 10.21 -18.72
C ASP A 223 6.88 10.16 -19.13
N SER A 224 6.37 8.99 -19.52
CA SER A 224 4.95 8.74 -19.81
C SER A 224 4.16 8.44 -18.53
N LYS A 225 4.25 9.33 -17.53
CA LYS A 225 3.44 9.24 -16.29
C LYS A 225 2.56 10.46 -16.11
N ARG A 226 1.41 10.26 -15.45
CA ARG A 226 0.55 11.34 -14.97
C ARG A 226 0.68 11.48 -13.46
N VAL A 227 1.00 12.69 -13.00
CA VAL A 227 1.14 12.99 -11.56
C VAL A 227 -0.06 13.80 -11.10
N PHE A 228 -0.65 13.39 -9.98
CA PHE A 228 -1.70 14.12 -9.27
C PHE A 228 -1.11 14.66 -7.96
N GLU A 229 -0.87 15.98 -7.90
CA GLU A 229 -0.44 16.67 -6.70
C GLU A 229 -1.63 17.06 -5.81
N LEU A 230 -2.01 16.15 -4.92
CA LEU A 230 -3.16 16.35 -4.03
C LEU A 230 -2.84 17.34 -2.91
N ASN A 231 -3.81 18.18 -2.55
CA ASN A 231 -3.63 19.22 -1.55
C ASN A 231 -4.90 19.43 -0.72
N THR A 232 -4.77 19.46 0.61
CA THR A 232 -5.90 19.70 1.51
C THR A 232 -6.05 21.17 1.92
N ARG A 233 -5.00 21.97 1.76
CA ARG A 233 -4.92 23.37 2.22
C ARG A 233 -5.27 24.36 1.11
N THR A 234 -4.68 24.18 -0.07
CA THR A 234 -4.88 25.03 -1.26
C THR A 234 -5.50 24.22 -2.39
N ALA A 235 -5.78 24.86 -3.52
CA ALA A 235 -6.11 24.13 -4.75
C ALA A 235 -4.98 23.16 -5.12
N GLY A 236 -5.35 22.00 -5.64
CA GLY A 236 -4.48 20.94 -6.12
C GLY A 236 -5.29 20.01 -7.02
N ASP A 237 -4.65 18.94 -7.49
CA ASP A 237 -5.34 17.95 -8.32
C ASP A 237 -6.37 17.17 -7.52
N LYS A 238 -7.30 16.53 -8.24
CA LYS A 238 -8.37 15.72 -7.66
C LYS A 238 -8.27 14.30 -8.17
N VAL A 239 -8.55 13.36 -7.29
CA VAL A 239 -8.67 11.94 -7.58
C VAL A 239 -9.98 11.71 -8.35
N PRO A 240 -9.94 11.13 -9.56
CA PRO A 240 -11.15 10.79 -10.28
C PRO A 240 -11.87 9.63 -9.58
N VAL A 241 -13.17 9.77 -9.34
CA VAL A 241 -14.02 8.78 -8.67
C VAL A 241 -15.30 8.56 -9.47
N PRO A 242 -15.94 7.37 -9.39
CA PRO A 242 -17.16 7.09 -10.16
C PRO A 242 -18.38 7.90 -9.68
N GLU A 243 -19.43 7.95 -10.51
CA GLU A 243 -20.68 8.68 -10.23
C GLU A 243 -21.38 8.29 -8.93
N ASP A 244 -21.22 7.05 -8.50
CA ASP A 244 -21.82 6.52 -7.29
C ASP A 244 -21.00 6.82 -6.03
N PHE A 245 -19.84 7.46 -6.13
CA PHE A 245 -18.96 7.79 -4.99
C PHE A 245 -19.71 8.44 -3.82
N TYR A 246 -20.45 9.52 -4.08
CA TYR A 246 -21.23 10.23 -3.04
C TYR A 246 -22.49 9.46 -2.59
N SER A 247 -22.85 8.38 -3.30
CA SER A 247 -23.98 7.51 -2.99
C SER A 247 -23.56 6.20 -2.32
N ASP A 248 -22.26 5.95 -2.17
CA ASP A 248 -21.71 4.76 -1.55
C ASP A 248 -21.86 4.83 -0.03
N VAL A 249 -22.85 4.10 0.49
CA VAL A 249 -23.16 4.10 1.92
C VAL A 249 -22.02 3.51 2.73
N ASP A 250 -21.33 2.50 2.20
CA ASP A 250 -20.27 1.81 2.92
C ASP A 250 -19.08 2.74 3.07
N ILE A 251 -18.57 3.30 1.97
CA ILE A 251 -17.46 4.27 2.01
C ILE A 251 -17.80 5.46 2.90
N TRP A 252 -18.95 6.10 2.71
CA TRP A 252 -19.30 7.28 3.53
C TRP A 252 -19.57 6.94 4.99
N SER A 253 -20.00 5.72 5.32
CA SER A 253 -20.09 5.28 6.71
C SER A 253 -18.71 5.22 7.36
N ILE A 254 -17.68 4.82 6.61
CA ILE A 254 -16.31 4.68 7.09
C ILE A 254 -15.64 6.04 7.20
N LEU A 255 -15.70 6.86 6.15
CA LEU A 255 -15.10 8.21 6.12
C LEU A 255 -15.60 9.06 7.29
N THR A 256 -16.87 8.87 7.68
CA THR A 256 -17.50 9.63 8.77
C THR A 256 -17.48 8.93 10.12
N ARG A 257 -16.93 7.70 10.19
CA ARG A 257 -16.94 6.82 11.37
C ARG A 257 -18.34 6.69 11.95
N ALA A 258 -19.28 6.34 11.09
CA ALA A 258 -20.68 6.13 11.39
C ALA A 258 -20.86 4.83 12.18
N THR A 259 -21.68 4.85 13.23
CA THR A 259 -22.10 3.65 13.95
C THR A 259 -23.08 2.80 13.12
N ASP A 260 -22.89 1.48 13.12
CA ASP A 260 -23.68 0.55 12.30
C ASP A 260 -25.17 0.55 12.63
N LYS A 261 -25.54 0.66 13.91
CA LYS A 261 -26.93 0.51 14.34
C LYS A 261 -27.78 1.76 14.09
N THR A 262 -27.19 2.95 14.09
CA THR A 262 -27.95 4.21 14.12
C THR A 262 -27.55 5.17 13.01
N GLN A 263 -26.26 5.46 12.86
CA GLN A 263 -25.78 6.48 11.92
C GLN A 263 -25.72 5.95 10.48
N LYS A 264 -25.30 4.69 10.25
CA LYS A 264 -25.28 4.08 8.91
C LYS A 264 -26.69 3.98 8.28
N PRO A 265 -27.75 3.53 9.00
CA PRO A 265 -29.12 3.59 8.49
C PRO A 265 -29.61 5.01 8.23
N PHE A 266 -29.22 5.98 9.07
CA PHE A 266 -29.56 7.39 8.86
C PHE A 266 -28.90 7.94 7.58
N LEU A 267 -27.61 7.66 7.36
CA LEU A 267 -26.87 8.01 6.15
C LEU A 267 -27.53 7.41 4.90
N SER A 268 -27.86 6.12 4.92
CA SER A 268 -28.55 5.45 3.81
C SER A 268 -29.86 6.14 3.43
N ARG A 269 -30.64 6.58 4.44
CA ARG A 269 -31.86 7.36 4.22
C ARG A 269 -31.60 8.77 3.67
N CYS A 270 -30.48 9.41 4.02
CA CYS A 270 -30.08 10.71 3.46
C CYS A 270 -29.71 10.59 1.98
N ILE A 271 -28.89 9.59 1.63
CA ILE A 271 -28.50 9.29 0.25
C ILE A 271 -29.73 8.94 -0.60
N SER A 272 -30.64 8.12 -0.06
CA SER A 272 -31.90 7.78 -0.73
C SER A 272 -32.78 9.01 -0.99
N ALA A 273 -32.85 9.94 -0.01
CA ALA A 273 -33.57 11.20 -0.19
C ALA A 273 -32.93 12.07 -1.29
N ALA A 274 -31.60 12.14 -1.36
CA ALA A 274 -30.90 12.89 -2.40
C ALA A 274 -31.22 12.35 -3.80
N LYS A 275 -31.23 11.02 -3.97
CA LYS A 275 -31.64 10.36 -5.22
C LYS A 275 -33.09 10.71 -5.58
N GLN A 276 -34.01 10.69 -4.62
CA GLN A 276 -35.41 11.04 -4.86
C GLN A 276 -35.61 12.51 -5.25
N VAL A 277 -34.89 13.44 -4.61
CA VAL A 277 -34.94 14.87 -4.93
C VAL A 277 -34.46 15.11 -6.34
N ARG A 278 -33.30 14.56 -6.72
CA ARG A 278 -32.71 14.73 -8.06
C ARG A 278 -33.55 14.10 -9.17
N ALA A 279 -34.36 13.09 -8.86
CA ALA A 279 -35.28 12.46 -9.80
C ALA A 279 -36.59 13.25 -10.03
N LYS A 280 -36.85 14.34 -9.29
CA LYS A 280 -38.05 15.17 -9.50
C LYS A 280 -37.90 16.07 -10.73
N ASN A 281 -39.00 16.36 -11.42
CA ASN A 281 -39.04 17.32 -12.53
C ASN A 281 -38.66 18.76 -12.11
N ARG A 282 -38.97 19.14 -10.87
CA ARG A 282 -38.63 20.45 -10.28
C ARG A 282 -37.98 20.28 -8.90
N PRO A 283 -36.69 19.88 -8.84
CA PRO A 283 -35.98 19.69 -7.57
C PRO A 283 -35.90 20.98 -6.75
N ASP A 284 -35.75 22.12 -7.42
CA ASP A 284 -35.75 23.47 -6.86
C ASP A 284 -37.01 23.75 -6.03
N ALA A 285 -38.18 23.55 -6.64
CA ALA A 285 -39.47 23.78 -6.01
C ALA A 285 -39.72 22.79 -4.87
N TYR A 286 -39.28 21.55 -5.03
CA TYR A 286 -39.39 20.52 -4.00
C TYR A 286 -38.54 20.87 -2.77
N LEU A 287 -37.27 21.25 -2.95
CA LEU A 287 -36.38 21.67 -1.86
C LEU A 287 -36.86 22.93 -1.16
N LYS A 288 -37.36 23.92 -1.92
CA LYS A 288 -38.01 25.10 -1.33
C LYS A 288 -39.19 24.69 -0.45
N LYS A 289 -40.04 23.79 -0.95
CA LYS A 289 -41.20 23.32 -0.19
C LYS A 289 -40.82 22.52 1.06
N MET A 290 -39.73 21.75 0.98
CA MET A 290 -39.16 21.09 2.16
C MET A 290 -38.77 22.11 3.22
N LEU A 291 -38.02 23.16 2.87
CA LEU A 291 -37.65 24.20 3.83
C LEU A 291 -38.89 24.87 4.44
N GLU A 292 -39.87 25.28 3.63
CA GLU A 292 -41.13 25.87 4.12
C GLU A 292 -41.85 24.94 5.12
N ASN A 293 -41.94 23.65 4.80
CA ASN A 293 -42.57 22.66 5.69
C ASN A 293 -41.77 22.45 6.99
N LEU A 294 -40.44 22.52 6.93
CA LEU A 294 -39.60 22.45 8.11
C LEU A 294 -39.84 23.64 9.03
N LEU A 295 -39.86 24.86 8.47
CA LEU A 295 -40.10 26.10 9.19
C LEU A 295 -41.51 26.13 9.80
N ALA A 296 -42.53 25.73 9.03
CA ALA A 296 -43.91 25.59 9.52
C ALA A 296 -44.03 24.60 10.68
N GLY A 297 -43.15 23.60 10.74
CA GLY A 297 -43.14 22.63 11.84
C GLY A 297 -42.70 23.20 13.19
N TYR A 298 -42.16 24.43 13.25
CA TYR A 298 -41.89 25.13 14.52
C TYR A 298 -43.11 25.91 15.05
N CYS A 299 -44.21 25.91 14.31
CA CYS A 299 -45.45 26.59 14.70
C CYS A 299 -45.95 26.09 16.06
N GLY A 300 -46.06 27.00 17.03
CA GLY A 300 -46.45 26.70 18.40
C GLY A 300 -45.43 25.89 19.23
N ASP A 301 -44.20 25.68 18.72
CA ASP A 301 -43.15 24.90 19.39
C ASP A 301 -41.85 25.73 19.53
N ALA A 302 -41.95 26.80 20.33
CA ALA A 302 -40.85 27.70 20.62
C ALA A 302 -39.63 27.00 21.28
N PRO A 303 -39.80 26.02 22.20
CA PRO A 303 -38.68 25.28 22.77
C PRO A 303 -37.87 24.53 21.71
N SER A 304 -38.52 23.78 20.81
CA SER A 304 -37.82 23.07 19.74
C SER A 304 -37.08 24.02 18.81
N PHE A 305 -37.66 25.18 18.48
CA PHE A 305 -36.98 26.19 17.66
C PHE A 305 -35.71 26.71 18.35
N GLY A 306 -35.80 27.06 19.64
CA GLY A 306 -34.65 27.54 20.41
C GLY A 306 -33.50 26.51 20.46
N GLU A 307 -33.81 25.24 20.68
CA GLU A 307 -32.82 24.16 20.72
C GLU A 307 -32.20 23.86 19.34
N GLN A 308 -32.98 24.01 18.27
CA GLN A 308 -32.59 23.65 16.89
C GLN A 308 -32.02 24.81 16.07
N ARG A 309 -32.10 26.05 16.56
CA ARG A 309 -31.76 27.27 15.81
C ARG A 309 -30.39 27.22 15.13
N SER A 310 -29.36 26.76 15.85
CA SER A 310 -28.00 26.66 15.31
C SER A 310 -27.86 25.62 14.18
N ASP A 311 -28.60 24.51 14.25
CA ASP A 311 -28.61 23.46 13.23
C ASP A 311 -29.46 23.87 12.02
N LEU A 312 -30.53 24.63 12.26
CA LEU A 312 -31.32 25.27 11.19
C LEU A 312 -30.48 26.30 10.43
N ALA A 313 -29.63 27.07 11.11
CA ALA A 313 -28.70 27.99 10.46
C ALA A 313 -27.74 27.26 9.52
N ARG A 314 -27.17 26.12 9.96
CA ARG A 314 -26.31 25.26 9.14
C ARG A 314 -27.04 24.72 7.91
N LEU A 315 -28.28 24.26 8.09
CA LEU A 315 -29.12 23.78 6.99
C LEU A 315 -29.31 24.86 5.92
N VAL A 316 -29.77 26.05 6.33
CA VAL A 316 -30.11 27.12 5.39
C VAL A 316 -28.84 27.68 4.72
N ALA A 317 -27.71 27.72 5.43
CA ALA A 317 -26.42 28.10 4.86
C ALA A 317 -26.03 27.25 3.64
N PHE A 318 -26.37 25.94 3.61
CA PHE A 318 -26.13 25.10 2.43
C PHE A 318 -26.97 25.48 1.22
N ALA A 319 -28.07 26.22 1.37
CA ALA A 319 -28.89 26.71 0.27
C ALA A 319 -28.43 28.08 -0.28
N ILE A 320 -27.44 28.73 0.34
CA ILE A 320 -26.94 30.05 -0.10
C ILE A 320 -25.75 29.85 -1.06
N PRO A 321 -25.75 30.43 -2.27
CA PRO A 321 -24.60 30.41 -3.16
C PRO A 321 -23.57 31.44 -2.65
N SER A 322 -22.64 30.99 -1.82
CA SER A 322 -21.53 31.81 -1.29
C SER A 322 -20.18 31.22 -1.69
N SER A 323 -19.16 32.07 -1.82
CA SER A 323 -17.76 31.67 -1.97
C SER A 323 -17.22 30.94 -0.74
N SER A 324 -17.83 31.17 0.43
CA SER A 324 -17.45 30.58 1.71
C SER A 324 -18.70 30.14 2.47
N TYR A 325 -18.71 28.86 2.88
CA TYR A 325 -19.77 28.33 3.75
C TYR A 325 -19.80 29.05 5.10
N GLY A 326 -18.65 29.55 5.60
CA GLY A 326 -18.59 30.33 6.83
C GLY A 326 -19.42 31.60 6.76
N ASP A 327 -19.28 32.36 5.67
CA ASP A 327 -20.01 33.61 5.45
C ASP A 327 -21.51 33.35 5.29
N ALA A 328 -21.88 32.27 4.60
CA ALA A 328 -23.28 31.84 4.50
C ALA A 328 -23.86 31.49 5.86
N LEU A 329 -23.09 30.80 6.71
CA LEU A 329 -23.50 30.42 8.06
C LEU A 329 -23.65 31.65 8.97
N GLU A 330 -22.73 32.62 8.89
CA GLU A 330 -22.80 33.86 9.67
C GLU A 330 -24.04 34.67 9.32
N ASN A 331 -24.30 34.88 8.02
CA ASN A 331 -25.49 35.59 7.55
C ASN A 331 -26.79 34.91 7.97
N THR A 332 -26.82 33.58 7.87
CA THR A 332 -28.01 32.80 8.28
C THR A 332 -28.20 32.83 9.79
N THR A 333 -27.12 32.75 10.56
CA THR A 333 -27.17 32.83 12.03
C THR A 333 -27.71 34.19 12.45
N ALA A 334 -27.22 35.29 11.86
CA ALA A 334 -27.73 36.63 12.12
C ALA A 334 -29.23 36.75 11.80
N ALA A 335 -29.68 36.23 10.65
CA ALA A 335 -31.09 36.27 10.26
C ALA A 335 -32.01 35.49 11.22
N LEU A 336 -31.52 34.39 11.82
CA LEU A 336 -32.29 33.59 12.78
C LEU A 336 -32.19 34.11 14.21
N ASP A 337 -31.07 34.76 14.58
CA ASP A 337 -30.88 35.36 15.90
C ASP A 337 -31.78 36.59 16.11
N CYS A 338 -32.25 37.21 15.03
CA CYS A 338 -33.26 38.27 15.08
C CYS A 338 -34.64 37.80 15.56
N LEU A 339 -34.90 36.49 15.64
CA LEU A 339 -36.19 35.93 15.99
C LEU A 339 -36.35 35.70 17.50
N GLU A 340 -37.43 36.24 18.08
CA GLU A 340 -37.77 36.05 19.48
C GLU A 340 -38.60 34.78 19.71
N THR A 341 -38.25 33.98 20.72
CA THR A 341 -39.08 32.87 21.21
C THR A 341 -39.86 33.27 22.45
N ARG A 342 -41.19 33.13 22.43
CA ARG A 342 -42.05 33.32 23.62
C ARG A 342 -42.69 31.99 24.02
N ASP A 343 -42.41 31.56 25.25
CA ASP A 343 -43.11 30.45 25.93
C ASP A 343 -43.96 31.01 27.09
N ARG A 344 -45.01 30.30 27.52
CA ARG A 344 -46.01 30.73 28.53
C ARG A 344 -45.46 30.91 29.96
N GLY A 345 -44.18 31.23 30.17
CA GLY A 345 -43.57 31.32 31.50
C GLY A 345 -42.34 32.23 31.73
N ALA A 346 -41.36 32.33 30.80
CA ALA A 346 -40.11 33.16 30.89
C ALA A 346 -39.09 32.63 29.84
N VAL A 347 -38.14 33.33 29.19
CA VAL A 347 -37.64 34.72 29.10
C VAL A 347 -37.35 35.06 27.63
N VAL A 348 -37.40 36.37 27.37
CA VAL A 348 -37.14 37.18 26.17
C VAL A 348 -35.66 37.22 25.75
N HIS A 349 -35.39 37.15 24.44
CA HIS A 349 -34.24 37.83 23.84
C HIS A 349 -34.65 38.52 22.54
N ASN A 350 -34.07 39.71 22.34
CA ASN A 350 -34.58 40.89 21.63
C ASN A 350 -34.08 40.98 20.18
N THR A 351 -34.92 41.41 19.22
CA THR A 351 -34.55 42.53 18.32
C THR A 351 -35.75 43.25 17.67
N ASN A 352 -35.75 44.58 17.78
CA ASN A 352 -35.98 45.61 16.74
C ASN A 352 -37.04 45.43 15.62
N LYS A 353 -38.10 44.64 15.76
CA LYS A 353 -39.33 44.83 14.97
C LYS A 353 -40.49 45.06 15.95
N GLY A 354 -41.08 46.26 15.88
CA GLY A 354 -42.00 46.80 16.88
C GLY A 354 -43.21 45.93 17.19
N ASP A 355 -43.73 46.09 18.41
CA ASP A 355 -44.97 45.47 18.93
C ASP A 355 -46.07 45.42 17.86
N GLY A 356 -46.43 44.22 17.41
CA GLY A 356 -47.45 44.05 16.37
C GLY A 356 -47.70 42.63 15.94
N ASP A 357 -47.09 42.16 14.84
CA ASP A 357 -47.78 41.20 13.96
C ASP A 357 -46.91 40.03 13.44
N GLY A 358 -46.04 39.44 14.25
CA GLY A 358 -45.08 38.42 13.77
C GLY A 358 -44.96 37.15 14.64
N TYR A 359 -46.07 36.52 15.04
CA TYR A 359 -46.01 35.25 15.78
C TYR A 359 -46.18 34.06 14.85
N LEU A 360 -45.40 32.99 15.06
CA LEU A 360 -45.58 31.72 14.34
C LEU A 360 -46.69 30.87 15.00
N ASN A 361 -47.93 31.37 14.93
CA ASN A 361 -49.11 30.72 15.50
C ASN A 361 -49.80 29.77 14.52
N SER A 362 -49.55 29.98 13.23
CA SER A 362 -50.02 29.16 12.11
C SER A 362 -48.89 28.95 11.10
N PRO A 363 -48.89 27.83 10.35
CA PRO A 363 -48.03 27.66 9.18
C PRO A 363 -48.09 28.81 8.15
N ALA A 364 -49.20 29.56 8.12
CA ALA A 364 -49.36 30.73 7.26
C ALA A 364 -48.44 31.90 7.64
N ASP A 365 -47.95 31.93 8.89
CA ASP A 365 -47.13 33.04 9.40
C ASP A 365 -45.64 32.89 9.02
N VAL A 366 -45.22 31.74 8.48
CA VAL A 366 -43.82 31.45 8.11
C VAL A 366 -43.18 32.54 7.23
N PRO A 367 -43.81 33.04 6.15
CA PRO A 367 -43.20 34.06 5.31
C PRO A 367 -42.93 35.38 6.05
N THR A 368 -43.78 35.72 7.02
CA THR A 368 -43.66 36.94 7.83
C THR A 368 -42.64 36.77 8.94
N VAL A 369 -42.67 35.65 9.66
CA VAL A 369 -41.79 35.38 10.79
C VAL A 369 -40.36 35.14 10.31
N PHE A 370 -40.17 34.34 9.26
CA PHE A 370 -38.84 34.02 8.73
C PHE A 370 -38.45 34.94 7.55
N GLU A 371 -39.02 36.13 7.44
CA GLU A 371 -38.78 37.08 6.34
C GLU A 371 -37.28 37.28 6.08
N ASP A 372 -36.51 37.64 7.11
CA ASP A 372 -35.08 37.94 6.98
C ASP A 372 -34.28 36.69 6.52
N CYS A 373 -34.69 35.49 6.96
CA CYS A 373 -34.09 34.22 6.55
C CYS A 373 -34.46 33.84 5.10
N LEU A 374 -35.70 34.10 4.69
CA LEU A 374 -36.21 33.80 3.34
C LEU A 374 -35.80 34.86 2.31
N ALA A 375 -35.43 36.06 2.77
CA ALA A 375 -34.87 37.15 1.97
C ALA A 375 -33.38 36.91 1.63
N LEU A 376 -32.70 36.00 2.33
CA LEU A 376 -31.39 35.51 1.91
C LEU A 376 -31.47 34.99 0.48
N ARG A 377 -30.39 35.14 -0.29
CA ARG A 377 -30.32 34.67 -1.68
C ARG A 377 -30.26 33.13 -1.72
N LEU A 378 -31.38 32.45 -1.48
CA LEU A 378 -31.48 30.99 -1.52
C LEU A 378 -31.50 30.50 -2.97
N ASP A 379 -30.60 29.59 -3.31
CA ASP A 379 -30.47 29.00 -4.65
C ASP A 379 -30.62 27.47 -4.58
N PHE A 380 -31.88 27.03 -4.64
CA PHE A 380 -32.22 25.60 -4.63
C PHE A 380 -31.86 24.88 -5.94
N THR A 381 -31.66 25.61 -7.03
CA THR A 381 -31.23 25.03 -8.30
C THR A 381 -29.76 24.64 -8.23
N SER A 382 -28.89 25.53 -7.75
CA SER A 382 -27.49 25.23 -7.48
C SER A 382 -27.35 24.11 -6.45
N LEU A 383 -28.14 24.15 -5.37
CA LEU A 383 -28.14 23.11 -4.34
C LEU A 383 -28.49 21.72 -4.90
N ALA A 384 -29.51 21.61 -5.77
CA ALA A 384 -29.93 20.33 -6.33
C ALA A 384 -28.87 19.68 -7.24
N ASN A 385 -28.04 20.50 -7.91
CA ASN A 385 -27.00 20.04 -8.82
C ASN A 385 -25.68 19.70 -8.11
N ASP A 386 -25.45 20.26 -6.92
CA ASP A 386 -24.26 20.03 -6.10
C ASP A 386 -24.51 18.88 -5.11
N VAL A 387 -24.16 17.65 -5.50
CA VAL A 387 -24.44 16.43 -4.72
C VAL A 387 -23.92 16.51 -3.27
N PRO A 388 -22.67 16.93 -3.01
CA PRO A 388 -22.19 17.08 -1.63
C PRO A 388 -22.99 18.10 -0.80
N ARG A 389 -23.34 19.26 -1.36
CA ARG A 389 -24.19 20.25 -0.66
C ARG A 389 -25.59 19.71 -0.42
N LEU A 390 -26.17 19.05 -1.40
CA LEU A 390 -27.49 18.44 -1.29
C LEU A 390 -27.54 17.41 -0.17
N LEU A 391 -26.53 16.54 -0.09
CA LEU A 391 -26.41 15.53 0.97
C LEU A 391 -26.29 16.17 2.35
N ALA A 392 -25.47 17.21 2.50
CA ALA A 392 -25.32 17.94 3.76
C ALA A 392 -26.64 18.63 4.17
N PHE A 393 -27.31 19.31 3.23
CA PHE A 393 -28.62 19.93 3.45
C PHE A 393 -29.66 18.90 3.91
N LEU A 394 -29.76 17.78 3.20
CA LEU A 394 -30.72 16.72 3.50
C LEU A 394 -30.42 16.01 4.83
N ALA A 395 -29.15 15.86 5.18
CA ALA A 395 -28.78 15.33 6.49
C ALA A 395 -29.31 16.23 7.61
N TYR A 396 -29.10 17.56 7.51
CA TYR A 396 -29.59 18.50 8.52
C TYR A 396 -31.12 18.57 8.53
N TYR A 397 -31.75 18.59 7.36
CA TYR A 397 -33.21 18.57 7.24
C TYR A 397 -33.81 17.37 7.97
N ARG A 398 -33.30 16.17 7.66
CA ARG A 398 -33.80 14.92 8.23
C ARG A 398 -33.51 14.81 9.72
N TYR A 399 -32.39 15.35 10.17
CA TYR A 399 -32.02 15.39 11.59
C TYR A 399 -32.98 16.29 12.38
N LEU A 400 -33.20 17.52 11.92
CA LEU A 400 -34.12 18.47 12.55
C LEU A 400 -35.55 17.93 12.59
N GLU A 401 -36.03 17.40 11.47
CA GLU A 401 -37.38 16.83 11.37
C GLU A 401 -37.57 15.63 12.31
N GLN A 402 -36.65 14.67 12.32
CA GLN A 402 -36.76 13.48 13.16
C GLN A 402 -36.55 13.79 14.64
N TRP A 403 -35.68 14.75 14.97
CA TRP A 403 -35.48 15.17 16.36
C TRP A 403 -36.74 15.84 16.90
N ARG A 404 -37.33 16.78 16.15
CA ARG A 404 -38.59 17.42 16.53
C ARG A 404 -39.75 16.43 16.69
N ARG A 405 -39.81 15.39 15.85
CA ARG A 405 -40.81 14.31 15.96
C ARG A 405 -40.51 13.30 17.08
N GLY A 406 -39.41 13.44 17.81
CA GLY A 406 -38.98 12.47 18.83
C GLY A 406 -38.57 11.10 18.28
N SER A 407 -38.30 10.98 16.98
CA SER A 407 -37.94 9.71 16.32
C SER A 407 -36.46 9.35 16.45
N ILE A 408 -35.60 10.33 16.77
CA ILE A 408 -34.17 10.13 17.04
C ILE A 408 -33.77 10.89 18.30
N ALA A 409 -32.78 10.35 19.01
CA ALA A 409 -32.13 11.05 20.11
C ALA A 409 -30.99 11.94 19.58
N ARG A 410 -30.93 13.19 20.06
CA ARG A 410 -29.96 14.22 19.61
C ARG A 410 -28.52 13.73 19.73
N GLU A 411 -28.20 13.13 20.86
CA GLU A 411 -26.87 12.64 21.24
C GLU A 411 -26.31 11.58 20.28
N HIS A 412 -27.16 10.88 19.54
CA HIS A 412 -26.74 9.82 18.63
C HIS A 412 -26.35 10.33 17.23
N ILE A 413 -26.87 11.47 16.79
CA ILE A 413 -26.69 11.97 15.41
C ILE A 413 -25.96 13.32 15.36
N SER A 414 -26.15 14.20 16.35
CA SER A 414 -25.64 15.59 16.34
C SER A 414 -24.12 15.72 16.16
N SER A 415 -23.33 14.86 16.79
CA SER A 415 -21.87 14.87 16.61
C SER A 415 -21.46 14.31 15.24
N TRP A 416 -22.17 13.29 14.77
CA TRP A 416 -21.87 12.65 13.49
C TRP A 416 -22.24 13.52 12.29
N ILE A 417 -23.37 14.25 12.33
CA ILE A 417 -23.79 15.11 11.23
C ILE A 417 -22.81 16.26 10.96
N GLY A 418 -22.19 16.81 12.00
CA GLY A 418 -21.10 17.78 11.87
C GLY A 418 -19.87 17.18 11.17
N ARG A 419 -19.50 15.94 11.54
CA ARG A 419 -18.41 15.22 10.85
C ARG A 419 -18.75 14.92 9.40
N TYR A 420 -19.96 14.43 9.12
CA TYR A 420 -20.42 14.11 7.77
C TYR A 420 -20.41 15.33 6.85
N SER A 421 -20.97 16.45 7.30
CA SER A 421 -20.97 17.68 6.52
C SER A 421 -19.56 18.24 6.29
N SER A 422 -18.68 18.19 7.30
CA SER A 422 -17.27 18.58 7.14
C SER A 422 -16.54 17.70 6.11
N GLU A 423 -16.76 16.38 6.16
CA GLU A 423 -16.12 15.43 5.22
C GLU A 423 -16.64 15.63 3.79
N LEU A 424 -17.95 15.88 3.61
CA LEU A 424 -18.53 16.25 2.32
C LEU A 424 -17.91 17.54 1.75
N GLN A 425 -17.64 18.55 2.58
CA GLN A 425 -16.97 19.75 2.11
C GLN A 425 -15.49 19.51 1.79
N GLY A 426 -14.79 18.71 2.60
CA GLY A 426 -13.38 18.35 2.38
C GLY A 426 -13.17 17.54 1.10
N SER A 427 -14.02 16.54 0.88
CA SER A 427 -13.97 15.65 -0.29
C SER A 427 -14.04 16.39 -1.63
N ARG A 428 -14.75 17.52 -1.73
CA ARG A 428 -14.82 18.35 -2.95
C ARG A 428 -13.46 18.85 -3.45
N ARG A 429 -12.50 18.99 -2.54
CA ARG A 429 -11.14 19.45 -2.87
C ARG A 429 -10.25 18.31 -3.34
N LEU A 430 -10.60 17.07 -3.00
CA LEU A 430 -9.77 15.90 -3.20
C LEU A 430 -10.31 14.94 -4.26
N PHE A 431 -11.62 14.94 -4.49
CA PHE A 431 -12.29 13.98 -5.36
C PHE A 431 -13.13 14.70 -6.41
N GLU A 432 -13.08 14.18 -7.63
CA GLU A 432 -13.88 14.66 -8.75
C GLU A 432 -14.63 13.50 -9.39
N VAL A 433 -15.92 13.69 -9.60
CA VAL A 433 -16.80 12.64 -10.12
C VAL A 433 -16.69 12.59 -11.64
N HIS A 434 -16.45 11.39 -12.16
CA HIS A 434 -16.38 11.12 -13.59
C HIS A 434 -17.19 9.89 -13.97
N GLY A 435 -17.80 9.93 -15.17
CA GLY A 435 -18.68 8.88 -15.67
C GLY A 435 -17.97 7.58 -16.03
N ASN A 436 -16.70 7.68 -16.46
CA ASN A 436 -15.94 6.57 -17.04
C ASN A 436 -15.07 5.82 -16.02
N GLY A 437 -15.09 6.23 -14.74
CA GLY A 437 -14.29 5.62 -13.68
C GLY A 437 -12.82 6.07 -13.65
N MET A 438 -12.08 5.62 -12.64
CA MET A 438 -10.71 6.04 -12.38
C MET A 438 -9.72 5.56 -13.45
N ILE A 439 -9.89 4.32 -13.95
CA ILE A 439 -8.96 3.71 -14.91
C ILE A 439 -8.94 4.47 -16.23
N GLU A 440 -10.10 4.89 -16.74
CA GLU A 440 -10.19 5.60 -18.03
C GLU A 440 -9.73 7.07 -17.88
N GLU A 441 -10.20 7.76 -16.84
CA GLU A 441 -9.97 9.21 -16.65
C GLU A 441 -8.52 9.58 -16.33
N THR A 442 -7.73 8.62 -15.86
CA THR A 442 -6.29 8.85 -15.64
C THR A 442 -5.49 8.91 -16.94
N GLU A 443 -6.03 8.39 -18.06
CA GLU A 443 -5.47 8.36 -19.43
C GLU A 443 -4.12 7.63 -19.55
N SER A 444 -3.12 8.00 -18.75
CA SER A 444 -1.77 7.44 -18.70
C SER A 444 -1.74 6.00 -18.16
N PRO A 445 -0.86 5.14 -18.69
CA PRO A 445 -0.60 3.80 -18.14
C PRO A 445 0.06 3.86 -16.77
N VAL A 446 0.85 4.89 -16.49
CA VAL A 446 1.52 5.11 -15.18
C VAL A 446 0.95 6.36 -14.51
N VAL A 447 0.48 6.20 -13.28
CA VAL A 447 -0.19 7.25 -12.50
C VAL A 447 0.45 7.35 -11.13
N VAL A 448 0.77 8.56 -10.69
CA VAL A 448 1.34 8.83 -9.35
C VAL A 448 0.42 9.78 -8.60
N PHE A 449 -0.15 9.33 -7.49
CA PHE A 449 -0.87 10.18 -6.54
C PHE A 449 0.08 10.63 -5.43
N SER A 450 0.49 11.90 -5.48
CA SER A 450 1.35 12.49 -4.45
C SER A 450 0.54 12.97 -3.26
N LEU A 451 0.84 12.45 -2.08
CA LEU A 451 0.22 12.81 -0.81
C LEU A 451 1.10 13.77 0.02
N LEU A 452 2.17 14.33 -0.56
CA LEU A 452 3.12 15.18 0.15
C LEU A 452 2.45 16.36 0.86
N LYS A 453 1.47 17.01 0.20
CA LYS A 453 0.73 18.19 0.70
C LYS A 453 -0.64 17.83 1.31
N VAL A 454 -0.88 16.56 1.59
CA VAL A 454 -2.13 16.05 2.17
C VAL A 454 -2.02 15.95 3.70
N ASN A 455 -3.12 16.23 4.41
CA ASN A 455 -3.14 16.13 5.88
C ASN A 455 -3.17 14.66 6.35
N GLN A 456 -2.81 14.40 7.61
CA GLN A 456 -2.67 13.03 8.12
C GLN A 456 -3.94 12.19 8.06
N ASP A 457 -5.11 12.80 8.26
CA ASP A 457 -6.39 12.09 8.19
C ASP A 457 -6.68 11.62 6.74
N GLN A 458 -6.46 12.49 5.76
CA GLN A 458 -6.72 12.22 4.35
C GLN A 458 -5.66 11.32 3.71
N LYS A 459 -4.43 11.27 4.27
CA LYS A 459 -3.39 10.32 3.86
C LYS A 459 -3.79 8.84 4.03
N ARG A 460 -4.82 8.55 4.83
CA ARG A 460 -5.39 7.21 4.99
C ARG A 460 -6.63 6.99 4.13
N VAL A 461 -7.45 8.02 3.99
CA VAL A 461 -8.71 8.00 3.23
C VAL A 461 -8.46 7.86 1.73
N ILE A 462 -7.59 8.69 1.17
CA ILE A 462 -7.36 8.74 -0.28
C ILE A 462 -6.89 7.39 -0.83
N PRO A 463 -5.88 6.71 -0.24
CA PRO A 463 -5.43 5.41 -0.75
C PRO A 463 -6.49 4.32 -0.63
N LEU A 464 -7.33 4.34 0.42
CA LEU A 464 -8.44 3.40 0.58
C LEU A 464 -9.47 3.58 -0.53
N VAL A 465 -9.86 4.84 -0.80
CA VAL A 465 -10.79 5.17 -1.88
C VAL A 465 -10.23 4.71 -3.24
N ILE A 466 -8.97 5.02 -3.52
CA ILE A 466 -8.28 4.58 -4.75
C ILE A 466 -8.26 3.06 -4.86
N ALA A 467 -7.83 2.35 -3.80
CA ALA A 467 -7.74 0.90 -3.80
C ALA A 467 -9.09 0.23 -4.06
N LYS A 468 -10.15 0.70 -3.39
CA LYS A 468 -11.51 0.16 -3.57
C LYS A 468 -11.98 0.33 -5.01
N TYR A 469 -11.99 1.55 -5.54
CA TYR A 469 -12.59 1.79 -6.86
C TYR A 469 -11.74 1.19 -7.99
N LEU A 470 -10.41 1.21 -7.88
CA LEU A 470 -9.55 0.45 -8.80
C LEU A 470 -9.87 -1.04 -8.79
N TYR A 471 -10.06 -1.62 -7.60
CA TYR A 471 -10.38 -3.05 -7.49
C TYR A 471 -11.77 -3.36 -8.05
N GLU A 472 -12.79 -2.56 -7.77
CA GLU A 472 -14.15 -2.73 -8.31
C GLU A 472 -14.19 -2.61 -9.84
N GLU A 473 -13.48 -1.62 -10.41
CA GLU A 473 -13.36 -1.44 -11.84
C GLU A 473 -12.57 -2.59 -12.49
N GLN A 474 -11.42 -2.95 -11.93
CA GLN A 474 -10.60 -4.04 -12.46
C GLN A 474 -11.28 -5.41 -12.33
N LYS A 475 -12.09 -5.63 -11.29
CA LYS A 475 -12.88 -6.87 -11.15
C LYS A 475 -13.88 -7.03 -12.29
N LYS A 476 -14.47 -5.94 -12.78
CA LYS A 476 -15.34 -5.95 -13.97
C LYS A 476 -14.51 -6.12 -15.25
N ARG A 477 -13.45 -5.33 -15.40
CA ARG A 477 -12.59 -5.30 -16.59
C ARG A 477 -11.87 -6.63 -16.83
N GLY A 478 -11.27 -7.20 -15.80
CA GLY A 478 -10.52 -8.46 -15.87
C GLY A 478 -11.38 -9.70 -16.14
N GLN A 479 -12.71 -9.63 -15.94
CA GLN A 479 -13.63 -10.68 -16.39
C GLN A 479 -13.87 -10.62 -17.90
N SER A 480 -13.84 -9.42 -18.49
CA SER A 480 -14.07 -9.20 -19.93
C SER A 480 -12.79 -9.19 -20.76
N ASP A 481 -11.65 -8.82 -20.17
CA ASP A 481 -10.38 -8.64 -20.86
C ASP A 481 -9.23 -9.19 -20.03
N LEU A 482 -8.74 -10.37 -20.43
CA LEU A 482 -7.65 -11.09 -19.74
C LEU A 482 -6.28 -10.41 -19.90
N GLU A 483 -6.12 -9.48 -20.84
CA GLU A 483 -4.89 -8.71 -21.03
C GLU A 483 -4.86 -7.44 -20.14
N SER A 484 -5.97 -7.11 -19.49
CA SER A 484 -6.04 -5.99 -18.58
C SER A 484 -5.46 -6.32 -17.21
N SER A 485 -4.65 -5.42 -16.67
CA SER A 485 -4.19 -5.50 -15.29
C SER A 485 -4.15 -4.14 -14.61
N VAL A 486 -4.22 -4.15 -13.28
CA VAL A 486 -3.95 -2.99 -12.44
C VAL A 486 -2.93 -3.37 -11.40
N HIS A 487 -1.84 -2.62 -11.34
CA HIS A 487 -0.81 -2.73 -10.33
C HIS A 487 -0.98 -1.54 -9.38
N LEU A 488 -1.35 -1.79 -8.13
CA LEU A 488 -1.41 -0.78 -7.07
C LEU A 488 -0.12 -0.84 -6.26
N ILE A 489 0.69 0.20 -6.34
CA ILE A 489 1.98 0.32 -5.68
C ILE A 489 1.84 1.30 -4.53
N ILE A 490 2.08 0.85 -3.31
CA ILE A 490 1.97 1.68 -2.12
C ILE A 490 3.35 1.78 -1.47
N ASP A 491 3.93 2.98 -1.52
CA ASP A 491 5.10 3.29 -0.71
C ASP A 491 4.68 3.63 0.72
N GLU A 492 5.57 3.38 1.69
CA GLU A 492 5.31 3.62 3.12
C GLU A 492 3.97 3.02 3.60
N ALA A 493 3.66 1.80 3.14
CA ALA A 493 2.35 1.16 3.25
C ALA A 493 1.87 0.92 4.68
N HIS A 494 2.76 0.94 5.68
CA HIS A 494 2.37 0.90 7.10
C HIS A 494 1.47 2.09 7.49
N ASN A 495 1.48 3.20 6.74
CA ASN A 495 0.54 4.31 6.99
C ASN A 495 -0.93 3.93 6.75
N ILE A 496 -1.19 2.92 5.91
CA ILE A 496 -2.54 2.47 5.53
C ILE A 496 -2.81 1.07 6.05
N LEU A 497 -1.81 0.18 6.13
CA LEU A 497 -2.03 -1.24 6.42
C LEU A 497 -1.74 -1.61 7.88
N SER A 498 -1.58 -0.63 8.77
CA SER A 498 -1.24 -0.84 10.18
C SER A 498 -2.37 -1.50 10.99
N TYR A 499 -2.08 -2.60 11.70
CA TYR A 499 -3.04 -3.23 12.63
C TYR A 499 -3.10 -2.54 14.01
N SER A 500 -2.00 -1.90 14.41
CA SER A 500 -1.72 -1.42 15.78
C SER A 500 -2.29 -0.03 16.13
N SER A 501 -3.01 0.63 15.21
CA SER A 501 -3.50 2.00 15.41
C SER A 501 -4.65 2.10 16.43
N GLN A 502 -4.30 2.26 17.72
CA GLN A 502 -5.24 2.42 18.85
C GLN A 502 -6.13 3.68 18.82
N ARG A 503 -5.92 4.59 17.85
CA ARG A 503 -6.64 5.88 17.73
C ARG A 503 -7.88 5.81 16.83
N GLU A 504 -8.22 4.64 16.31
CA GLU A 504 -9.26 4.45 15.30
C GLU A 504 -10.45 3.67 15.85
N SER A 505 -11.64 3.92 15.30
CA SER A 505 -12.79 3.05 15.54
C SER A 505 -12.51 1.68 14.91
N GLU A 506 -12.79 0.59 15.64
CA GLU A 506 -12.57 -0.79 15.17
C GLU A 506 -13.15 -1.02 13.77
N SER A 507 -14.40 -0.61 13.54
CA SER A 507 -15.09 -0.70 12.24
C SER A 507 -14.31 -0.08 11.07
N TRP A 508 -13.64 1.06 11.27
CA TRP A 508 -12.86 1.71 10.20
C TRP A 508 -11.59 0.92 9.86
N ARG A 509 -10.90 0.45 10.91
CA ARG A 509 -9.68 -0.35 10.76
C ARG A 509 -10.02 -1.67 10.05
N ASP A 510 -11.10 -2.31 10.46
CA ASP A 510 -11.52 -3.61 9.96
C ASP A 510 -11.87 -3.51 8.48
N TYR A 511 -12.71 -2.54 8.06
CA TYR A 511 -13.03 -2.36 6.64
C TYR A 511 -11.79 -2.06 5.77
N ARG A 512 -10.91 -1.16 6.25
CA ARG A 512 -9.69 -0.81 5.53
C ARG A 512 -8.86 -2.07 5.27
N LEU A 513 -8.63 -2.86 6.31
CA LEU A 513 -7.86 -4.09 6.18
C LEU A 513 -8.59 -5.13 5.33
N GLU A 514 -9.91 -5.29 5.49
CA GLU A 514 -10.74 -6.18 4.68
C GLU A 514 -10.62 -5.87 3.19
N THR A 515 -10.64 -4.59 2.80
CA THR A 515 -10.50 -4.16 1.40
C THR A 515 -9.17 -4.63 0.82
N PHE A 516 -8.05 -4.39 1.51
CA PHE A 516 -6.73 -4.83 1.04
C PHE A 516 -6.53 -6.34 1.15
N GLU A 517 -7.11 -6.98 2.16
CA GLU A 517 -7.09 -8.43 2.31
C GLU A 517 -7.87 -9.13 1.20
N GLU A 518 -9.00 -8.58 0.75
CA GLU A 518 -9.74 -9.09 -0.40
C GLU A 518 -8.90 -8.95 -1.68
N ILE A 519 -8.24 -7.79 -1.89
CA ILE A 519 -7.34 -7.57 -3.04
C ILE A 519 -6.25 -8.65 -3.09
N VAL A 520 -5.62 -8.99 -1.96
CA VAL A 520 -4.53 -10.00 -1.97
C VAL A 520 -5.03 -11.45 -2.03
N LYS A 521 -6.27 -11.72 -1.61
CA LYS A 521 -6.88 -13.06 -1.67
C LYS A 521 -7.49 -13.37 -3.04
N GLU A 522 -8.11 -12.36 -3.67
CA GLU A 522 -8.92 -12.54 -4.88
C GLU A 522 -8.42 -11.74 -6.08
N GLY A 523 -7.72 -10.62 -5.88
CA GLY A 523 -7.35 -9.67 -6.93
C GLY A 523 -6.59 -10.29 -8.09
N ARG A 524 -5.70 -11.26 -7.81
CA ARG A 524 -4.93 -11.97 -8.84
C ARG A 524 -5.82 -12.66 -9.88
N LYS A 525 -7.02 -13.13 -9.51
CA LYS A 525 -7.98 -13.75 -10.45
C LYS A 525 -8.48 -12.76 -11.53
N PHE A 526 -8.41 -11.47 -11.24
CA PHE A 526 -8.93 -10.39 -12.08
C PHE A 526 -7.81 -9.49 -12.62
N GLY A 527 -6.53 -9.86 -12.48
CA GLY A 527 -5.41 -9.02 -12.92
C GLY A 527 -5.13 -7.81 -12.01
N MET A 528 -5.58 -7.82 -10.75
CA MET A 528 -5.24 -6.80 -9.74
C MET A 528 -4.06 -7.26 -8.88
N TYR A 529 -2.99 -6.46 -8.83
CA TYR A 529 -1.75 -6.79 -8.12
C TYR A 529 -1.35 -5.67 -7.15
N LEU A 530 -1.19 -6.02 -5.88
CA LEU A 530 -0.66 -5.12 -4.85
C LEU A 530 0.87 -5.23 -4.72
N THR A 531 1.56 -4.09 -4.68
CA THR A 531 2.94 -3.96 -4.19
C THR A 531 2.96 -3.15 -2.90
N VAL A 532 3.50 -3.75 -1.83
CA VAL A 532 3.61 -3.16 -0.50
C VAL A 532 5.06 -2.84 -0.21
N CYS A 533 5.42 -1.55 -0.16
CA CYS A 533 6.74 -1.11 0.32
C CYS A 533 6.61 -0.54 1.74
N SER A 534 7.39 -1.05 2.69
CA SER A 534 7.31 -0.60 4.09
C SER A 534 8.60 -0.85 4.88
N GLN A 535 8.89 0.04 5.83
CA GLN A 535 9.96 -0.09 6.81
C GLN A 535 9.56 -0.78 8.10
N ARG A 536 8.26 -1.05 8.30
CA ARG A 536 7.73 -1.75 9.48
C ARG A 536 6.85 -2.91 9.03
N PRO A 537 7.43 -4.04 8.59
CA PRO A 537 6.63 -5.23 8.28
C PRO A 537 5.79 -5.69 9.48
N ALA A 538 6.24 -5.55 10.73
CA ALA A 538 5.44 -5.96 11.89
C ALA A 538 4.13 -5.19 12.07
N ASP A 539 4.02 -3.98 11.53
CA ASP A 539 2.78 -3.20 11.56
C ASP A 539 1.76 -3.67 10.50
N ILE A 540 2.20 -4.32 9.42
CA ILE A 540 1.33 -4.77 8.32
C ILE A 540 0.51 -5.99 8.74
N SER A 541 -0.75 -6.08 8.28
CA SER A 541 -1.59 -7.27 8.51
C SER A 541 -0.83 -8.57 8.15
N PRO A 542 -0.76 -9.55 9.06
CA PRO A 542 -0.15 -10.85 8.79
C PRO A 542 -0.79 -11.58 7.60
N THR A 543 -2.09 -11.37 7.39
CA THR A 543 -2.82 -11.90 6.23
C THR A 543 -2.21 -11.34 4.95
N ILE A 544 -2.06 -10.01 4.85
CA ILE A 544 -1.48 -9.34 3.68
C ILE A 544 -0.05 -9.84 3.45
N LEU A 545 0.78 -9.86 4.49
CA LEU A 545 2.16 -10.33 4.38
C LEU A 545 2.22 -11.77 3.85
N SER A 546 1.42 -12.70 4.40
CA SER A 546 1.44 -14.11 3.98
C SER A 546 0.95 -14.37 2.55
N GLN A 547 0.19 -13.44 1.97
CA GLN A 547 -0.30 -13.53 0.58
C GLN A 547 0.64 -12.86 -0.43
N MET A 548 1.72 -12.21 0.03
CA MET A 548 2.78 -11.75 -0.87
C MET A 548 3.52 -12.96 -1.45
N HIS A 549 3.81 -12.92 -2.75
CA HIS A 549 4.42 -14.02 -3.48
C HIS A 549 5.91 -13.82 -3.69
N ASN A 550 6.34 -12.56 -3.84
CA ASN A 550 7.72 -12.17 -4.02
C ASN A 550 8.12 -11.08 -3.02
N TYR A 551 9.32 -11.18 -2.49
CA TYR A 551 9.84 -10.37 -1.41
C TYR A 551 11.21 -9.82 -1.75
N PHE A 552 11.40 -8.52 -1.54
CA PHE A 552 12.68 -7.83 -1.55
C PHE A 552 12.96 -7.34 -0.12
N ILE A 553 13.81 -8.06 0.60
CA ILE A 553 14.06 -7.81 2.02
C ILE A 553 15.43 -7.15 2.17
N HIS A 554 15.43 -5.84 2.31
CA HIS A 554 16.61 -5.06 2.69
C HIS A 554 16.90 -5.18 4.18
N ARG A 555 17.95 -4.48 4.63
CA ARG A 555 18.37 -4.45 6.04
C ARG A 555 17.20 -4.10 6.98
N LEU A 556 16.87 -5.03 7.86
CA LEU A 556 15.93 -4.88 8.99
C LEU A 556 16.68 -5.20 10.28
N VAL A 557 16.49 -4.38 11.31
CA VAL A 557 17.23 -4.50 12.59
C VAL A 557 16.27 -4.78 13.77
N ASN A 558 15.00 -4.43 13.64
CA ASN A 558 14.01 -4.65 14.67
C ASN A 558 13.63 -6.14 14.73
N ASP A 559 13.62 -6.72 15.94
CA ASP A 559 13.33 -8.14 16.18
C ASP A 559 11.88 -8.52 15.87
N GLU A 560 10.90 -7.64 16.13
CA GLU A 560 9.51 -7.87 15.74
C GLU A 560 9.33 -7.89 14.23
N ASP A 561 10.03 -6.99 13.51
CA ASP A 561 10.04 -6.95 12.05
C ASP A 561 10.66 -8.21 11.45
N LEU A 562 11.80 -8.66 12.00
CA LEU A 562 12.43 -9.92 11.61
C LEU A 562 11.50 -11.11 11.87
N LYS A 563 10.82 -11.16 13.02
CA LYS A 563 9.85 -12.20 13.34
C LYS A 563 8.64 -12.19 12.40
N ALA A 564 8.16 -11.02 12.01
CA ALA A 564 7.07 -10.90 11.05
C ALA A 564 7.47 -11.49 9.68
N ILE A 565 8.65 -11.11 9.18
CA ILE A 565 9.22 -11.66 7.95
C ILE A 565 9.42 -13.17 8.05
N ALA A 566 10.03 -13.68 9.12
CA ALA A 566 10.29 -15.11 9.30
C ALA A 566 9.01 -15.96 9.34
N LYS A 567 7.89 -15.40 9.82
CA LYS A 567 6.59 -16.09 9.87
C LYS A 567 5.84 -16.04 8.54
N SER A 568 5.96 -14.95 7.80
CA SER A 568 5.15 -14.70 6.60
C SER A 568 5.83 -15.13 5.30
N VAL A 569 7.16 -15.01 5.22
CA VAL A 569 7.91 -15.35 4.00
C VAL A 569 8.09 -16.85 3.90
N SER A 570 7.35 -17.45 2.98
CA SER A 570 7.60 -18.83 2.57
C SER A 570 8.99 -18.90 1.95
N PHE A 571 9.80 -19.89 2.34
CA PHE A 571 11.09 -20.22 1.72
C PHE A 571 12.31 -19.36 2.06
N ILE A 572 12.41 -18.68 3.21
CA ILE A 572 13.69 -18.12 3.68
C ILE A 572 14.45 -19.12 4.56
N ASP A 573 15.73 -19.37 4.26
CA ASP A 573 16.59 -20.23 5.09
C ASP A 573 17.18 -19.47 6.30
N GLY A 574 17.71 -20.21 7.28
CA GLY A 574 18.24 -19.64 8.50
C GLY A 574 19.48 -18.75 8.25
N ALA A 575 20.31 -19.12 7.29
CA ALA A 575 21.46 -18.33 6.89
C ALA A 575 21.04 -16.97 6.32
N SER A 576 20.11 -16.95 5.37
CA SER A 576 19.55 -15.71 4.80
C SER A 576 18.93 -14.84 5.88
N MET A 577 18.14 -15.43 6.78
CA MET A 577 17.49 -14.69 7.86
C MET A 577 18.49 -14.02 8.81
N SER A 578 19.57 -14.72 9.18
CA SER A 578 20.61 -14.17 10.06
C SER A 578 21.44 -13.06 9.41
N MET A 579 21.46 -13.00 8.07
CA MET A 579 22.19 -11.97 7.32
C MET A 579 21.41 -10.65 7.16
N ILE A 580 20.07 -10.67 7.26
CA ILE A 580 19.23 -9.46 7.06
C ILE A 580 19.74 -8.25 7.87
N PRO A 581 20.09 -8.36 9.17
CA PRO A 581 20.50 -7.19 9.96
C PRO A 581 21.83 -6.56 9.53
N VAL A 582 22.68 -7.32 8.84
CA VAL A 582 24.03 -6.90 8.45
C VAL A 582 24.15 -6.60 6.94
N LEU A 583 23.04 -6.61 6.20
CA LEU A 583 23.06 -6.27 4.77
C LEU A 583 23.55 -4.83 4.53
N PRO A 584 24.44 -4.60 3.54
CA PRO A 584 24.82 -3.25 3.15
C PRO A 584 23.67 -2.53 2.42
N GLN A 585 23.79 -1.22 2.29
CA GLN A 585 22.81 -0.40 1.57
C GLN A 585 22.67 -0.86 0.11
N GLY A 586 21.43 -0.97 -0.37
CA GLY A 586 21.12 -1.42 -1.72
C GLY A 586 21.21 -2.94 -1.92
N CYS A 587 21.71 -3.69 -0.92
CA CYS A 587 21.61 -5.15 -0.93
C CYS A 587 20.29 -5.59 -0.29
N CYS A 588 19.63 -6.55 -0.92
CA CYS A 588 18.43 -7.20 -0.40
C CYS A 588 18.48 -8.71 -0.60
N ILE A 589 17.67 -9.43 0.17
CA ILE A 589 17.35 -10.82 -0.08
C ILE A 589 16.10 -10.86 -0.93
N VAL A 590 16.21 -11.46 -2.11
CA VAL A 590 15.10 -11.71 -3.02
C VAL A 590 14.62 -13.13 -2.76
N SER A 591 13.35 -13.29 -2.42
CA SER A 591 12.73 -14.59 -2.16
C SER A 591 11.31 -14.62 -2.72
N GLY A 592 10.79 -15.79 -3.08
CA GLY A 592 9.43 -15.93 -3.57
C GLY A 592 9.24 -16.96 -4.67
N THR A 593 8.16 -16.81 -5.43
CA THR A 593 7.83 -17.68 -6.58
C THR A 593 8.66 -17.37 -7.81
N ALA A 594 9.16 -16.14 -7.95
CA ALA A 594 10.00 -15.72 -9.08
C ALA A 594 11.48 -16.10 -8.88
N ALA A 595 11.92 -16.26 -7.63
CA ALA A 595 13.30 -16.66 -7.32
C ALA A 595 13.38 -18.19 -7.12
N THR A 596 14.44 -18.80 -7.66
CA THR A 596 14.69 -20.24 -7.52
C THR A 596 15.09 -20.61 -6.09
N HIS A 597 15.82 -19.73 -5.42
CA HIS A 597 16.17 -19.78 -4.00
C HIS A 597 16.28 -18.34 -3.45
N PRO A 598 16.31 -18.15 -2.12
CA PRO A 598 16.66 -16.85 -1.53
C PRO A 598 18.02 -16.39 -2.04
N ALA A 599 18.04 -15.33 -2.84
CA ALA A 599 19.25 -14.80 -3.43
C ALA A 599 19.60 -13.46 -2.78
N ARG A 600 20.85 -13.29 -2.37
CA ARG A 600 21.35 -11.98 -1.92
C ARG A 600 21.71 -11.17 -3.16
N VAL A 601 20.92 -10.15 -3.45
CA VAL A 601 21.08 -9.32 -4.65
C VAL A 601 21.50 -7.91 -4.25
N GLN A 602 22.57 -7.42 -4.86
CA GLN A 602 22.93 -6.01 -4.86
C GLN A 602 22.14 -5.32 -5.97
N VAL A 603 21.18 -4.48 -5.58
CA VAL A 603 20.40 -3.66 -6.51
C VAL A 603 21.24 -2.46 -6.91
N GLU A 604 21.38 -2.26 -8.21
CA GLU A 604 22.11 -1.13 -8.77
C GLU A 604 21.37 0.18 -8.49
N LYS A 605 22.14 1.24 -8.29
CA LYS A 605 21.60 2.60 -8.21
C LYS A 605 21.17 3.04 -9.61
N LEU A 606 19.98 3.64 -9.70
CA LEU A 606 19.57 4.36 -10.91
C LEU A 606 20.52 5.53 -11.19
N GLU A 607 20.52 6.03 -12.42
CA GLU A 607 21.19 7.29 -12.74
C GLU A 607 20.63 8.44 -11.90
N ARG A 608 21.45 9.45 -11.59
CA ARG A 608 21.09 10.51 -10.62
C ARG A 608 19.77 11.21 -10.91
N VAL A 609 19.45 11.40 -12.19
CA VAL A 609 18.19 12.00 -12.68
C VAL A 609 16.98 11.07 -12.58
N LYS A 610 17.19 9.75 -12.57
CA LYS A 610 16.12 8.74 -12.48
C LYS A 610 15.88 8.24 -11.05
N GLN A 611 16.72 8.66 -10.10
CA GLN A 611 16.63 8.21 -8.71
C GLN A 611 15.45 8.85 -7.99
N PRO A 612 14.72 8.10 -7.14
CA PRO A 612 13.68 8.68 -6.30
C PRO A 612 14.26 9.79 -5.41
N ARG A 613 13.46 10.80 -5.07
CA ARG A 613 13.87 11.90 -4.15
C ARG A 613 14.00 11.45 -2.69
N SER A 614 14.69 10.34 -2.45
CA SER A 614 14.88 9.73 -1.13
C SER A 614 16.17 10.18 -0.45
N TYR A 615 16.84 11.23 -0.95
CA TYR A 615 18.13 11.68 -0.40
C TYR A 615 17.96 12.43 0.91
N ASP A 616 18.76 12.05 1.90
CA ASP A 616 19.02 12.90 3.04
C ASP A 616 19.55 14.25 2.55
N ARG A 617 19.10 15.35 3.18
CA ARG A 617 19.63 16.67 2.84
C ARG A 617 21.15 16.66 3.01
N GLU A 618 21.88 17.10 1.99
CA GLU A 618 23.33 17.21 2.02
C GLU A 618 23.73 18.40 2.90
N LEU A 619 23.66 18.17 4.21
CA LEU A 619 23.92 19.19 5.23
C LEU A 619 25.36 19.65 5.19
N ALA A 620 26.32 18.79 4.83
CA ALA A 620 27.72 19.17 4.67
C ALA A 620 27.90 20.27 3.60
N THR A 621 27.34 20.07 2.40
CA THR A 621 27.33 21.07 1.33
C THR A 621 26.61 22.35 1.76
N THR A 622 25.51 22.22 2.50
CA THR A 622 24.72 23.35 3.02
C THR A 622 25.48 24.14 4.10
N TRP A 623 26.17 23.43 4.99
CA TRP A 623 26.96 23.97 6.10
C TRP A 623 28.37 24.38 5.65
N ARG A 624 28.76 24.08 4.41
CA ARG A 624 30.07 24.35 3.82
C ARG A 624 31.22 23.73 4.62
N ILE A 625 31.03 22.49 5.08
CA ILE A 625 32.05 21.70 5.80
C ILE A 625 32.59 20.55 4.96
#